data_AF-A0A8H3AI63-F1
#
_entry.id   AF-A0A8H3AI63-F1
#
_cell.length_a   1.000
_cell.length_b   1.000
_cell.length_c   1.000
_cell.angle_alpha   90.00
_cell.angle_beta   90.00
_cell.angle_gamma   90.00
#
_symmetry.space_group_name_H-M   'P 1'
#
loop_
_entity.id
_entity.type
_entity.pdbx_description
1 polymer ?
#
loop_
_entity_poly.entity_id
_entity_poly.type
_entity_poly.pdbx_seq_one_letter_code
_entity_poly.pdbx_strand_id
1 'polypeptide(L)'
;MVICGPAARYWLSGLDGRSIGSIRLDGIQVVEYWSTNSKQLLAVLTHRLPLGAQHLVARSIIETQGTKKPILLIDSYSYLTYISSQARIQDDHPVRHLSTSSSVRPPPKAIVPFAPPNLVQHLAAAIVAECEYLQIPATVLLIPTRHIAPPAPSKPTEYSTSDVLPPSLASLETVTKGVSSIIDVSLDQLDWKTSRVGQKSTSKAQSRARHLDIGEGSMYI
;
A
#
# COMPACT_ATOMS: atom_id res chain seq x y z
N MET A 1 12.67 4.51 3.42
CA MET A 1 11.55 4.88 2.53
C MET A 1 10.35 4.05 2.91
N VAL A 2 9.15 4.59 2.77
CA VAL A 2 7.91 3.83 2.94
C VAL A 2 7.30 3.55 1.57
N ILE A 3 7.05 2.28 1.27
CA ILE A 3 6.36 1.86 0.05
C ILE A 3 4.90 1.59 0.42
N CYS A 4 3.97 2.15 -0.32
CA CYS A 4 2.54 2.10 -0.05
C CYS A 4 1.84 1.26 -1.12
N GLY A 5 1.41 0.06 -0.74
CA GLY A 5 0.50 -0.78 -1.49
C GLY A 5 -0.94 -0.24 -1.51
N PRO A 6 -1.91 -1.03 -2.01
CA PRO A 6 -3.26 -0.55 -2.29
C PRO A 6 -4.00 -0.06 -1.05
N ALA A 7 -4.01 -0.86 0.02
CA ALA A 7 -4.65 -0.48 1.28
C ALA A 7 -3.92 0.67 1.99
N ALA A 8 -2.62 0.82 1.74
CA ALA A 8 -1.84 1.93 2.28
C ALA A 8 -2.23 3.28 1.68
N ARG A 9 -3.03 3.34 0.61
CA ARG A 9 -3.58 4.61 0.09
C ARG A 9 -4.54 5.28 1.09
N TYR A 10 -5.29 4.49 1.87
CA TYR A 10 -6.10 5.02 2.98
C TYR A 10 -5.20 5.60 4.08
N TRP A 11 -4.12 4.91 4.41
CA TRP A 11 -3.12 5.43 5.35
C TRP A 11 -2.45 6.71 4.83
N LEU A 12 -2.04 6.74 3.56
CA LEU A 12 -1.44 7.90 2.89
C LEU A 12 -2.34 9.13 2.93
N SER A 13 -3.67 8.97 2.89
CA SER A 13 -4.61 10.10 2.97
C SER A 13 -4.52 10.88 4.29
N GLY A 14 -3.99 10.25 5.35
CA GLY A 14 -3.68 10.91 6.62
C GLY A 14 -2.46 11.86 6.55
N LEU A 15 -1.65 11.78 5.50
CA LEU A 15 -0.46 12.60 5.29
C LEU A 15 -0.72 13.77 4.35
N ASP A 16 0.15 14.77 4.46
CA ASP A 16 0.24 15.84 3.48
C ASP A 16 1.62 15.89 2.83
N GLY A 17 1.64 16.24 1.55
CA GLY A 17 2.83 16.15 0.73
C GLY A 17 2.53 16.37 -0.74
N ARG A 18 3.57 16.22 -1.55
CA ARG A 18 3.50 16.44 -3.00
C ARG A 18 4.19 15.33 -3.77
N SER A 19 3.66 15.05 -4.96
CA SER A 19 4.30 14.20 -5.94
C SER A 19 5.60 14.83 -6.43
N ILE A 20 6.68 14.06 -6.46
CA ILE A 20 8.03 14.51 -6.84
C ILE A 20 8.62 13.70 -8.01
N GLY A 21 7.94 12.66 -8.47
CA GLY A 21 8.41 11.80 -9.55
C GLY A 21 7.54 10.56 -9.73
N SER A 22 7.88 9.74 -10.72
CA SER A 22 7.16 8.49 -10.98
C SER A 22 7.99 7.46 -11.74
N ILE A 23 7.58 6.20 -11.65
CA ILE A 23 8.02 5.12 -12.55
C ILE A 23 6.90 4.86 -13.55
N ARG A 24 7.29 4.76 -14.83
CA ARG A 24 6.37 4.42 -15.92
C ARG A 24 6.74 3.09 -16.54
N LEU A 25 5.73 2.27 -16.82
CA LEU A 25 5.83 1.03 -17.57
C LEU A 25 4.97 1.19 -18.82
N ASP A 26 5.58 1.12 -20.01
CA ASP A 26 4.92 1.34 -21.30
C ASP A 26 4.08 2.63 -21.35
N GLY A 27 4.62 3.72 -20.79
CA GLY A 27 3.95 5.03 -20.71
C GLY A 27 2.91 5.16 -19.60
N ILE A 28 2.54 4.08 -18.91
CA ILE A 28 1.58 4.08 -17.80
C ILE A 28 2.33 4.33 -16.48
N GLN A 29 1.89 5.31 -15.69
CA GLN A 29 2.45 5.60 -14.37
C GLN A 29 2.05 4.52 -13.36
N VAL A 30 2.99 3.68 -12.97
CA VAL A 30 2.76 2.52 -12.09
C VAL A 30 3.19 2.74 -10.64
N VAL A 31 4.11 3.69 -10.43
CA VAL A 31 4.55 4.15 -9.10
C VAL A 31 4.61 5.66 -9.10
N GLU A 32 4.13 6.28 -8.03
CA GLU A 32 4.26 7.71 -7.80
C GLU A 32 5.09 7.98 -6.54
N TYR A 33 6.12 8.81 -6.64
CA TYR A 33 6.94 9.21 -5.51
C TYR A 33 6.36 10.47 -4.86
N TRP A 34 6.20 10.43 -3.54
CA TRP A 34 5.73 11.54 -2.74
C TRP A 34 6.79 11.96 -1.72
N SER A 35 6.97 13.27 -1.57
CA SER A 35 7.65 13.83 -0.40
C SER A 35 6.61 14.37 0.56
N THR A 36 6.62 13.91 1.80
CA THR A 36 5.84 14.53 2.88
C THR A 36 6.42 15.89 3.25
N ASN A 37 5.64 16.69 3.97
CA ASN A 37 6.12 17.95 4.57
C ASN A 37 7.28 17.71 5.56
N SER A 38 7.29 16.54 6.21
CA SER A 38 8.39 16.06 7.07
C SER A 38 9.59 15.48 6.29
N LYS A 39 9.65 15.68 4.97
CA LYS A 39 10.71 15.21 4.07
C LYS A 39 10.88 13.68 4.03
N GLN A 40 9.84 12.92 4.36
CA GLN A 40 9.85 11.48 4.17
C GLN A 40 9.52 11.16 2.71
N LEU A 41 10.28 10.23 2.14
CA LEU A 41 10.03 9.71 0.80
C LEU A 41 9.10 8.50 0.87
N LEU A 42 8.00 8.60 0.13
CA LEU A 42 7.00 7.54 -0.04
C LEU A 42 6.96 7.10 -1.51
N ALA A 43 6.86 5.80 -1.76
CA ALA A 43 6.60 5.24 -3.09
C ALA A 43 5.20 4.64 -3.12
N VAL A 44 4.29 5.23 -3.87
CA VAL A 44 2.87 4.85 -3.91
C VAL A 44 2.61 3.98 -5.13
N LEU A 45 2.19 2.74 -4.88
CA LEU A 45 1.84 1.79 -5.93
C LEU A 45 0.43 2.13 -6.46
N THR A 46 0.35 2.51 -7.74
CA THR A 46 -0.93 2.95 -8.35
C THR A 46 -1.60 1.85 -9.16
N HIS A 47 -0.82 0.86 -9.63
CA HIS A 47 -1.30 -0.21 -10.51
C HIS A 47 -0.87 -1.61 -10.07
N ARG A 48 -1.72 -2.60 -10.36
CA ARG A 48 -1.35 -4.01 -10.46
C ARG A 48 -0.56 -4.23 -11.74
N LEU A 49 0.49 -5.04 -11.64
CA LEU A 49 1.43 -5.25 -12.73
C LEU A 49 1.41 -6.69 -13.25
N PRO A 50 1.67 -6.88 -14.55
CA PRO A 50 1.98 -8.21 -15.09
C PRO A 50 3.13 -8.85 -14.35
N LEU A 51 3.08 -10.18 -14.20
CA LEU A 51 4.05 -10.93 -13.41
C LEU A 51 5.50 -10.64 -13.84
N GLY A 52 5.76 -10.62 -15.15
CA GLY A 52 7.09 -10.35 -15.72
C GLY A 52 7.63 -8.94 -15.46
N ALA A 53 6.76 -7.97 -15.14
CA ALA A 53 7.17 -6.59 -14.89
C ALA A 53 7.36 -6.27 -13.40
N GLN A 54 6.88 -7.12 -12.49
CA GLN A 54 6.93 -6.85 -11.05
C GLN A 54 8.36 -6.76 -10.51
N HIS A 55 9.24 -7.67 -10.91
CA HIS A 55 10.65 -7.65 -10.52
C HIS A 55 11.37 -6.38 -11.02
N LEU A 56 11.15 -5.99 -12.28
CA LEU A 56 11.74 -4.78 -12.85
C LEU A 56 11.33 -3.53 -12.08
N VAL A 57 10.03 -3.39 -11.79
CA VAL A 57 9.54 -2.25 -11.01
C VAL A 57 10.04 -2.29 -9.56
N ALA A 58 10.07 -3.45 -8.91
CA ALA A 58 10.62 -3.61 -7.56
C ALA A 58 12.08 -3.14 -7.49
N ARG A 59 12.91 -3.59 -8.44
CA ARG A 59 14.31 -3.18 -8.56
C ARG A 59 14.45 -1.68 -8.76
N SER A 60 13.69 -1.07 -9.69
CA SER A 60 13.72 0.37 -9.91
C SER A 60 13.31 1.18 -8.66
N ILE A 61 12.35 0.69 -7.87
CA ILE A 61 11.96 1.33 -6.61
C ILE A 61 13.15 1.35 -5.63
N ILE A 62 13.84 0.23 -5.49
CA ILE A 62 14.95 0.06 -4.55
C ILE A 62 16.19 0.87 -4.99
N GLU A 63 16.51 0.85 -6.28
CA GLU A 63 17.63 1.62 -6.86
C GLU A 63 17.46 3.13 -6.62
N THR A 64 16.23 3.65 -6.71
CA THR A 64 15.92 5.07 -6.46
C THR A 64 16.22 5.50 -5.02
N GLN A 65 16.03 4.60 -4.05
CA GLN A 65 16.27 4.87 -2.64
C GLN A 65 17.75 4.70 -2.23
N GLY A 66 18.49 3.87 -2.96
CA GLY A 66 19.82 3.40 -2.58
C GLY A 66 19.79 2.34 -1.47
N THR A 67 20.88 1.59 -1.34
CA THR A 67 20.97 0.36 -0.51
C THR A 67 21.18 0.61 1.00
N LYS A 68 21.29 1.86 1.44
CA LYS A 68 21.78 2.20 2.80
C LYS A 68 20.70 2.32 3.87
N LYS A 69 19.42 2.34 3.51
CA LYS A 69 18.31 2.60 4.45
C LYS A 69 17.32 1.44 4.46
N PRO A 70 16.77 1.08 5.63
CA PRO A 70 15.74 0.06 5.70
C PRO A 70 14.50 0.49 4.91
N ILE A 71 13.83 -0.51 4.35
CA ILE A 71 12.61 -0.34 3.57
C ILE A 71 11.42 -0.78 4.42
N LEU A 72 10.43 0.09 4.52
CA LEU A 72 9.15 -0.24 5.13
C LEU A 72 8.10 -0.33 4.02
N LEU A 73 7.40 -1.45 3.92
CA LEU A 73 6.30 -1.65 3.00
C LEU A 73 5.00 -1.71 3.81
N ILE A 74 3.99 -0.96 3.40
CA ILE A 74 2.63 -1.09 3.94
C ILE A 74 1.80 -1.70 2.82
N ASP A 75 1.26 -2.89 3.06
CA ASP A 75 0.37 -3.56 2.13
C ASP A 75 -0.82 -4.16 2.89
N SER A 76 -1.55 -5.07 2.27
CA SER A 76 -2.72 -5.73 2.83
C SER A 76 -2.61 -7.24 2.77
N TYR A 77 -3.34 -7.89 3.68
CA TYR A 77 -3.62 -9.31 3.58
C TYR A 77 -5.12 -9.53 3.62
N SER A 78 -5.59 -10.59 2.97
CA SER A 78 -6.99 -10.99 3.04
C SER A 78 -7.22 -11.84 4.27
N TYR A 79 -8.05 -11.39 5.21
CA TYR A 79 -8.41 -12.23 6.36
C TYR A 79 -9.32 -13.40 5.97
N LEU A 80 -9.95 -13.36 4.79
CA LEU A 80 -10.79 -14.45 4.28
C LEU A 80 -9.98 -15.69 3.89
N THR A 81 -8.77 -15.48 3.36
CA THR A 81 -7.87 -16.55 2.92
C THR A 81 -6.72 -16.80 3.89
N TYR A 82 -6.57 -15.96 4.92
CA TYR A 82 -5.54 -16.11 5.94
C TYR A 82 -5.73 -17.42 6.72
N ILE A 83 -4.67 -18.23 6.75
CA ILE A 83 -4.62 -19.48 7.51
C ILE A 83 -4.06 -19.16 8.89
N SER A 84 -4.88 -19.37 9.92
CA SER A 84 -4.55 -19.14 11.33
C SER A 84 -4.87 -20.38 12.15
N SER A 85 -4.11 -20.61 13.21
CA SER A 85 -4.42 -21.62 14.24
C SER A 85 -5.55 -21.18 15.17
N GLN A 86 -5.90 -19.89 15.18
CA GLN A 86 -6.98 -19.35 15.99
C GLN A 86 -8.33 -19.47 15.25
N ALA A 87 -9.40 -19.74 15.99
CA ALA A 87 -10.75 -19.84 15.45
C ALA A 87 -11.18 -18.51 14.78
N ARG A 88 -11.81 -18.61 13.60
CA ARG A 88 -12.22 -17.46 12.75
C ARG A 88 -13.35 -16.59 13.31
N ILE A 89 -13.70 -16.72 14.59
CA ILE A 89 -14.85 -16.05 15.23
C ILE A 89 -14.48 -14.62 15.69
N GLN A 90 -13.31 -14.11 15.34
CA GLN A 90 -12.91 -12.75 15.66
C GLN A 90 -13.39 -11.77 14.58
N ASP A 91 -14.25 -10.83 14.98
CA ASP A 91 -14.69 -9.70 14.15
C ASP A 91 -13.55 -8.70 13.85
N ASP A 92 -12.49 -8.69 14.68
CA ASP A 92 -11.35 -7.80 14.52
C ASP A 92 -10.08 -8.60 14.18
N HIS A 93 -9.56 -8.38 12.98
CA HIS A 93 -8.34 -9.02 12.50
C HIS A 93 -7.14 -8.09 12.76
N PRO A 94 -6.01 -8.57 13.29
CA PRO A 94 -4.91 -7.68 13.66
C PRO A 94 -4.12 -7.19 12.44
N VAL A 95 -3.47 -6.04 12.57
CA VAL A 95 -2.36 -5.67 11.67
C VAL A 95 -1.23 -6.67 11.88
N ARG A 96 -0.66 -7.15 10.78
CA ARG A 96 0.42 -8.14 10.82
C ARG A 96 1.74 -7.58 10.32
N HIS A 97 2.85 -8.21 10.67
CA HIS A 97 4.16 -7.85 10.14
C HIS A 97 4.97 -9.05 9.64
N LEU A 98 5.81 -8.80 8.64
CA LEU A 98 6.84 -9.72 8.17
C LEU A 98 8.14 -8.93 8.01
N SER A 99 9.25 -9.40 8.57
CA SER A 99 10.55 -8.75 8.48
C SER A 99 11.58 -9.70 7.88
N THR A 100 12.45 -9.20 7.02
CA THR A 100 13.54 -10.00 6.41
C THR A 100 14.73 -10.17 7.33
N SER A 101 14.89 -9.28 8.31
CA SER A 101 16.02 -9.31 9.24
C SER A 101 15.54 -9.11 10.67
N SER A 102 16.13 -9.86 11.59
CA SER A 102 16.00 -9.66 13.04
C SER A 102 16.64 -8.36 13.53
N SER A 103 17.44 -7.69 12.68
CA SER A 103 18.05 -6.39 13.00
C SER A 103 17.07 -5.21 12.95
N VAL A 104 15.87 -5.41 12.38
CA VAL A 104 14.85 -4.36 12.36
C VAL A 104 14.21 -4.25 13.74
N ARG A 105 13.99 -3.01 14.22
CA ARG A 105 13.30 -2.78 15.49
C ARG A 105 11.95 -3.48 15.50
N PRO A 106 11.61 -4.19 16.59
CA PRO A 106 10.35 -4.91 16.64
C PRO A 106 9.18 -3.91 16.59
N PRO A 107 8.10 -4.24 15.88
CA PRO A 107 6.91 -3.41 15.90
C PRO A 107 6.22 -3.45 17.27
N PRO A 108 5.30 -2.51 17.55
CA PRO A 108 4.49 -2.54 18.77
C PRO A 108 3.78 -3.89 18.95
N LYS A 109 3.54 -4.31 20.20
CA LYS A 109 2.86 -5.58 20.54
C LYS A 109 1.48 -5.76 19.90
N ALA A 110 0.82 -4.65 19.53
CA ALA A 110 -0.46 -4.67 18.81
C ALA A 110 -0.33 -5.19 17.36
N ILE A 111 0.89 -5.26 16.81
CA ILE A 111 1.17 -5.79 15.48
C ILE A 111 1.69 -7.22 15.63
N VAL A 112 0.94 -8.18 15.10
CA VAL A 112 1.21 -9.61 15.28
C VAL A 112 2.08 -10.13 14.13
N PRO A 113 2.94 -11.15 14.31
CA PRO A 113 3.65 -11.75 13.18
C PRO A 113 2.72 -12.30 12.08
N PHE A 114 3.16 -12.20 10.84
CA PHE A 114 2.55 -12.87 9.70
C PHE A 114 3.02 -14.33 9.68
N ALA A 115 2.17 -15.21 10.24
CA ALA A 115 2.54 -16.60 10.47
C ALA A 115 2.51 -17.46 9.19
N PRO A 116 3.37 -18.49 9.08
CA PRO A 116 3.23 -19.57 8.10
C PRO A 116 1.88 -20.29 8.21
N PRO A 117 1.35 -20.89 7.12
CA PRO A 117 1.94 -21.03 5.78
C PRO A 117 1.60 -19.86 4.82
N ASN A 118 1.18 -18.71 5.34
CA ASN A 118 0.74 -17.59 4.52
C ASN A 118 1.91 -16.95 3.77
N LEU A 119 1.65 -16.49 2.54
CA LEU A 119 2.66 -15.87 1.67
C LEU A 119 2.27 -14.44 1.34
N VAL A 120 3.26 -13.54 1.32
CA VAL A 120 3.13 -12.26 0.65
C VAL A 120 3.17 -12.51 -0.86
N GLN A 121 2.37 -11.79 -1.64
CA GLN A 121 2.20 -12.03 -3.07
C GLN A 121 2.50 -10.76 -3.89
N HIS A 122 2.59 -10.95 -5.21
CA HIS A 122 2.71 -9.88 -6.20
C HIS A 122 3.91 -8.95 -5.97
N LEU A 123 3.74 -7.66 -6.27
CA LEU A 123 4.82 -6.67 -6.21
C LEU A 123 5.41 -6.53 -4.80
N ALA A 124 4.62 -6.74 -3.74
CA ALA A 124 5.15 -6.77 -2.38
C ALA A 124 6.14 -7.92 -2.16
N ALA A 125 5.83 -9.12 -2.66
CA ALA A 125 6.75 -10.24 -2.62
C ALA A 125 8.02 -9.95 -3.44
N ALA A 126 7.87 -9.36 -4.63
CA ALA A 126 9.01 -8.98 -5.46
C ALA A 126 9.91 -7.96 -4.75
N ILE A 127 9.35 -6.92 -4.12
CA ILE A 127 10.12 -5.93 -3.33
C ILE A 127 10.86 -6.60 -2.18
N VAL A 128 10.18 -7.45 -1.41
CA VAL A 128 10.79 -8.16 -0.28
C VAL A 128 11.92 -9.08 -0.74
N ALA A 129 11.71 -9.82 -1.83
CA ALA A 129 12.72 -10.69 -2.42
C ALA A 129 13.95 -9.91 -2.92
N GLU A 130 13.75 -8.77 -3.56
CA GLU A 130 14.86 -7.89 -3.96
C GLU A 130 15.62 -7.34 -2.74
N CYS A 131 14.90 -6.95 -1.68
CA CYS A 131 15.54 -6.49 -0.45
C CYS A 131 16.38 -7.60 0.19
N GLU A 132 15.86 -8.82 0.24
CA GLU A 132 16.60 -9.99 0.73
C GLU A 132 17.84 -10.27 -0.13
N TYR A 133 17.70 -10.27 -1.46
CA TYR A 133 18.81 -10.48 -2.38
C TYR A 133 19.92 -9.43 -2.20
N LEU A 134 19.54 -8.16 -2.03
CA LEU A 134 20.47 -7.04 -1.82
C LEU A 134 20.90 -6.86 -0.37
N GLN A 135 20.46 -7.74 0.54
CA GLN A 135 20.74 -7.67 1.98
C GLN A 135 20.32 -6.32 2.62
N ILE A 136 19.23 -5.75 2.12
CA ILE A 136 18.60 -4.54 2.67
C ILE A 136 17.52 -4.97 3.67
N PRO A 137 17.58 -4.54 4.94
CA PRO A 137 16.52 -4.84 5.90
C PRO A 137 15.18 -4.28 5.43
N ALA A 138 14.18 -5.14 5.34
CA ALA A 138 12.82 -4.79 4.96
C ALA A 138 11.82 -5.24 6.01
N THR A 139 10.78 -4.45 6.23
CA THR A 139 9.62 -4.84 7.03
C THR A 139 8.36 -4.51 6.28
N VAL A 140 7.44 -5.47 6.25
CA VAL A 140 6.11 -5.33 5.68
C VAL A 140 5.10 -5.23 6.81
N LEU A 141 4.28 -4.19 6.81
CA LEU A 141 3.09 -4.06 7.64
C LEU A 141 1.87 -4.38 6.78
N LEU A 142 1.07 -5.35 7.22
CA LEU A 142 -0.04 -5.92 6.48
C LEU A 142 -1.35 -5.54 7.17
N ILE A 143 -2.12 -4.68 6.49
CA ILE A 143 -3.44 -4.24 6.91
C ILE A 143 -4.46 -5.35 6.60
N PRO A 144 -5.30 -5.75 7.56
CA PRO A 144 -6.38 -6.70 7.31
C PRO A 144 -7.41 -6.10 6.35
N THR A 145 -7.76 -6.82 5.29
CA THR A 145 -8.83 -6.43 4.37
C THR A 145 -9.71 -7.62 4.01
N ARG A 146 -10.95 -7.34 3.59
CA ARG A 146 -11.87 -8.37 3.07
C ARG A 146 -11.58 -8.75 1.60
N HIS A 147 -10.61 -8.09 0.97
CA HIS A 147 -10.34 -8.24 -0.45
C HIS A 147 -9.40 -9.43 -0.69
N ILE A 148 -9.77 -10.31 -1.62
CA ILE A 148 -8.88 -11.36 -2.12
C ILE A 148 -8.16 -10.79 -3.34
N ALA A 149 -6.83 -10.77 -3.30
CA ALA A 149 -6.04 -10.24 -4.39
C ALA A 149 -6.33 -11.03 -5.69
N PRO A 150 -6.80 -10.38 -6.77
CA PRO A 150 -6.96 -11.02 -8.05
C PRO A 150 -5.59 -11.41 -8.66
N PRO A 151 -5.54 -12.38 -9.58
CA PRO A 151 -4.30 -12.80 -10.22
C PRO A 151 -3.60 -11.63 -10.94
N ALA A 152 -2.30 -11.77 -11.20
CA ALA A 152 -1.55 -10.73 -11.92
C ALA A 152 -2.21 -10.46 -13.29
N PRO A 153 -2.52 -9.19 -13.63
CA PRO A 153 -3.15 -8.87 -14.90
C PRO A 153 -2.18 -9.04 -16.08
N SER A 154 -2.68 -9.17 -17.30
CA SER A 154 -1.84 -9.22 -18.50
C SER A 154 -1.23 -7.87 -18.88
N LYS A 155 -1.83 -6.77 -18.42
CA LYS A 155 -1.38 -5.38 -18.62
C LYS A 155 -1.50 -4.59 -17.31
N PRO A 156 -0.75 -3.50 -17.13
CA PRO A 156 -0.92 -2.64 -15.95
C PRO A 156 -2.38 -2.23 -15.77
N THR A 157 -2.93 -2.49 -14.59
CA THR A 157 -4.34 -2.23 -14.27
C THR A 157 -4.39 -1.40 -13.00
N GLU A 158 -5.06 -0.26 -13.02
CA GLU A 158 -5.14 0.62 -11.85
C GLU A 158 -5.79 -0.10 -10.65
N TYR A 159 -5.31 0.18 -9.44
CA TYR A 159 -6.00 -0.28 -8.24
C TYR A 159 -7.33 0.45 -8.11
N SER A 160 -8.45 -0.27 -8.27
CA SER A 160 -9.77 0.30 -8.01
C SER A 160 -9.98 0.54 -6.52
N THR A 161 -10.44 1.74 -6.18
CA THR A 161 -10.88 2.11 -4.82
C THR A 161 -12.40 2.04 -4.66
N SER A 162 -13.16 1.72 -5.72
CA SER A 162 -14.63 1.81 -5.71
C SER A 162 -15.32 0.67 -4.97
N ASP A 163 -14.70 -0.52 -4.97
CA ASP A 163 -15.37 -1.76 -4.54
C ASP A 163 -14.79 -2.36 -3.26
N VAL A 164 -13.83 -1.66 -2.63
CA VAL A 164 -13.09 -2.16 -1.47
C VAL A 164 -13.56 -1.42 -0.22
N LEU A 165 -14.08 -2.17 0.75
CA LEU A 165 -14.35 -1.63 2.08
C LEU A 165 -13.06 -1.04 2.67
N PRO A 166 -13.07 0.22 3.13
CA PRO A 166 -11.89 0.84 3.69
C PRO A 166 -11.43 0.09 4.95
N PRO A 167 -10.11 0.00 5.21
CA PRO A 167 -9.61 -0.50 6.48
C PRO A 167 -10.15 0.28 7.67
N SER A 168 -10.26 -0.37 8.83
CA SER A 168 -10.69 0.31 10.07
C SER A 168 -9.67 1.38 10.48
N LEU A 169 -10.16 2.48 11.06
CA LEU A 169 -9.31 3.56 11.55
C LEU A 169 -8.30 3.05 12.59
N ALA A 170 -8.72 2.13 13.47
CA ALA A 170 -7.87 1.47 14.45
C ALA A 170 -6.70 0.70 13.81
N SER A 171 -6.94 0.04 12.66
CA SER A 171 -5.87 -0.62 11.89
C SER A 171 -4.88 0.41 11.34
N LEU A 172 -5.38 1.51 10.78
CA LEU A 172 -4.54 2.59 10.23
C LEU A 172 -3.69 3.27 11.32
N GLU A 173 -4.26 3.54 12.49
CA GLU A 173 -3.54 4.07 13.64
C GLU A 173 -2.48 3.09 14.16
N THR A 174 -2.79 1.80 14.16
CA THR A 174 -1.84 0.74 14.53
C THR A 174 -0.67 0.69 13.54
N VAL A 175 -0.94 0.82 12.24
CA VAL A 175 0.11 0.96 11.22
C VAL A 175 0.93 2.21 11.45
N THR A 176 0.33 3.36 11.75
CA THR A 176 1.06 4.61 12.03
C THR A 176 2.04 4.44 13.19
N LYS A 177 1.62 3.77 14.28
CA LYS A 177 2.50 3.42 15.41
C LYS A 177 3.61 2.45 15.02
N GLY A 178 3.32 1.50 14.13
CA GLY A 178 4.31 0.59 13.54
C GLY A 178 5.35 1.34 12.71
N VAL A 179 4.89 2.22 11.82
CA VAL A 179 5.73 3.07 10.98
C VAL A 179 6.67 3.89 11.84
N SER A 180 6.16 4.67 12.79
CA SER A 180 6.97 5.50 13.68
C SER A 180 8.04 4.72 14.43
N SER A 181 7.70 3.52 14.92
CA SER A 181 8.62 2.64 15.65
C SER A 181 9.74 2.09 14.74
N ILE A 182 9.41 1.70 13.52
CA ILE A 182 10.35 1.06 12.59
C ILE A 182 11.30 2.09 11.96
N ILE A 183 10.79 3.27 11.58
CA ILE A 183 11.60 4.31 10.94
C ILE A 183 12.32 5.23 11.95
N ASP A 184 12.10 5.02 13.25
CA ASP A 184 12.65 5.81 14.35
C ASP A 184 12.32 7.31 14.27
N VAL A 185 11.05 7.61 14.02
CA VAL A 185 10.53 8.98 13.91
C VAL A 185 9.35 9.11 14.85
N SER A 186 9.21 10.22 15.56
CA SER A 186 8.06 10.41 16.46
C SER A 186 6.75 10.51 15.67
N LEU A 187 5.63 10.19 16.31
CA LEU A 187 4.30 10.31 15.68
C LEU A 187 4.03 11.75 15.21
N ASP A 188 4.46 12.74 15.98
CA ASP A 188 4.32 14.15 15.62
C ASP A 188 5.16 14.52 14.39
N GLN A 189 6.37 13.98 14.29
CA GLN A 189 7.25 14.18 13.13
C GLN A 189 6.73 13.48 11.86
N LEU A 190 5.92 12.44 12.00
CA LEU A 190 5.28 11.77 10.86
C LEU A 190 4.15 12.63 10.25
N ASP A 191 3.57 13.57 11.01
CA ASP A 191 2.44 14.45 10.63
C ASP A 191 1.22 13.70 10.07
N TRP A 192 1.01 12.45 10.54
CA TRP A 192 -0.16 11.66 10.15
C TRP A 192 -1.38 12.06 10.99
N LYS A 193 -2.47 12.45 10.32
CA LYS A 193 -3.70 12.95 11.00
C LYS A 193 -4.90 12.09 10.66
N THR A 194 -5.56 11.58 11.71
CA THR A 194 -6.81 10.82 11.61
C THR A 194 -7.91 11.61 10.90
N SER A 195 -8.00 12.93 11.15
CA SER A 195 -9.01 13.81 10.54
C SER A 195 -8.91 13.92 9.02
N ARG A 196 -7.75 13.61 8.42
CA ARG A 196 -7.55 13.64 6.96
C ARG A 196 -7.88 12.31 6.29
N VAL A 197 -7.98 11.22 7.06
CA VAL A 197 -8.25 9.88 6.53
C VAL A 197 -9.62 9.88 5.87
N GLY A 198 -9.65 9.58 4.57
CA GLY A 198 -10.89 9.58 3.77
C GLY A 198 -11.35 10.95 3.26
N GLN A 199 -10.61 12.04 3.52
CA GLN A 199 -10.97 13.40 3.05
C GLN A 199 -10.45 13.77 1.64
N LYS A 200 -9.68 12.90 0.97
CA LYS A 200 -9.25 13.08 -0.43
C LYS A 200 -9.86 11.94 -1.27
N SER A 201 -10.95 12.14 -2.02
CA SER A 201 -10.95 12.90 -3.28
C SER A 201 -12.30 13.57 -3.63
N THR A 202 -12.42 14.89 -3.42
CA THR A 202 -13.36 15.74 -4.18
C THR A 202 -12.66 16.88 -4.94
N SER A 203 -11.35 17.05 -4.78
CA SER A 203 -10.60 18.11 -5.47
C SER A 203 -9.73 17.54 -6.60
N LYS A 204 -10.37 17.12 -7.71
CA LYS A 204 -9.85 17.12 -9.11
C LYS A 204 -10.82 16.49 -10.14
N ALA A 205 -12.12 16.44 -9.84
CA ALA A 205 -13.17 16.15 -10.84
C ALA A 205 -13.99 17.41 -11.15
N GLN A 206 -13.32 18.47 -11.62
CA GLN A 206 -13.98 19.58 -12.31
C GLN A 206 -13.18 19.91 -13.56
N SER A 207 -13.41 19.14 -14.62
CA SER A 207 -13.39 19.61 -16.02
C SER A 207 -13.67 18.43 -16.95
N ARG A 208 -14.94 18.03 -17.01
CA ARG A 208 -15.68 17.60 -18.23
C ARG A 208 -17.10 17.17 -17.86
N ALA A 209 -17.78 18.01 -17.08
CA ALA A 209 -19.23 18.10 -17.15
C ALA A 209 -19.54 19.17 -18.18
N ARG A 210 -19.59 18.79 -19.46
CA ARG A 210 -20.34 19.50 -20.48
C ARG A 210 -20.86 18.50 -21.50
N HIS A 211 -22.18 18.38 -21.48
CA HIS A 211 -23.04 18.25 -22.65
C HIS A 211 -23.05 16.87 -23.32
N LEU A 212 -24.14 16.13 -23.11
CA LEU A 212 -24.98 15.66 -24.21
C LEU A 212 -26.40 15.40 -23.68
N ASP A 213 -27.34 15.77 -24.53
CA ASP A 213 -28.71 16.14 -24.25
C ASP A 213 -29.67 14.98 -23.99
N ILE A 214 -30.83 15.41 -23.51
CA ILE A 214 -32.13 14.74 -23.38
C ILE A 214 -32.69 14.31 -24.76
N GLY A 215 -33.39 13.16 -24.76
CA GLY A 215 -34.36 12.73 -25.80
C GLY A 215 -33.74 11.85 -26.90
N GLU A 216 -34.37 10.82 -27.47
CA GLU A 216 -35.72 10.25 -27.48
C GLU A 216 -35.52 8.75 -27.83
N GLY A 217 -36.30 7.80 -27.31
CA GLY A 217 -37.37 7.21 -28.11
C GLY A 217 -36.88 6.32 -29.25
N SER A 218 -36.84 4.99 -29.03
CA SER A 218 -37.48 3.96 -29.89
C SER A 218 -36.99 2.55 -29.54
N MET A 219 -37.90 1.80 -28.92
CA MET A 219 -37.93 0.36 -28.85
C MET A 219 -38.34 -0.17 -30.24
N TYR A 220 -37.57 -1.08 -30.81
CA TYR A 220 -38.08 -1.98 -31.85
C TYR A 220 -37.94 -3.42 -31.36
N ILE A 221 -39.06 -4.13 -31.54
CA ILE A 221 -39.31 -5.55 -31.29
C ILE A 221 -38.47 -6.38 -32.26
#